data_AF-A0AA41RSL6-F1
#
_entry.id   AF-A0AA41RSL6-F1
#
_cell.length_a   1.000
_cell.length_b   1.000
_cell.length_c   1.000
_cell.angle_alpha   90.00
_cell.angle_beta   90.00
_cell.angle_gamma   90.00
#
_symmetry.space_group_name_H-M   'P 1'
#
loop_
_entity.id
_entity.type
_entity.pdbx_description
1 polymer ?
#
loop_
_entity_poly.entity_id
_entity_poly.type
_entity_poly.pdbx_seq_one_letter_code
_entity_poly.pdbx_strand_id
1 'polypeptide(L)'
;MFLSEEMFGIPYPIIGDGFIPCENQDDGGELTSFFLSLLSSSSPETTTTTTTTNSVLSSHSSLSDDTIPGVSEEEQQERKKRRMISNRESARRSRMRKQKHLEDLRVQLNKMKFENREMKHRLSCVVQNTQLFRRDNDKLRFESEILRRRLTHICDILYLRKLQRISSMNGPVN
;
A
#
# COMPACT_ATOMS: atom_id res chain seq x y z
N MET A 1 19.82 59.86 20.81
CA MET A 1 19.65 59.07 22.04
C MET A 1 18.46 58.16 21.80
N PHE A 2 18.71 56.90 21.45
CA PHE A 2 17.68 55.87 21.30
C PHE A 2 17.76 54.96 22.54
N LEU A 3 16.64 54.85 23.23
CA LEU A 3 16.31 53.97 24.35
C LEU A 3 14.90 53.46 23.99
N SER A 4 14.51 52.19 24.03
CA SER A 4 15.12 50.98 24.57
C SER A 4 14.43 49.74 23.95
N GLU A 5 15.13 48.62 24.03
CA GLU A 5 14.64 47.28 24.43
C GLU A 5 13.61 46.46 23.65
N GLU A 6 13.96 45.16 23.63
CA GLU A 6 13.18 43.95 23.43
C GLU A 6 12.63 43.62 22.03
N MET A 7 13.21 42.59 21.40
CA MET A 7 12.57 41.27 21.32
C MET A 7 13.40 40.32 20.46
N PHE A 8 13.82 39.21 21.06
CA PHE A 8 14.02 37.96 20.34
C PHE A 8 12.72 37.61 19.61
N GLY A 9 12.81 37.22 18.33
CA GLY A 9 11.72 36.56 17.61
C GLY A 9 11.43 37.15 16.24
N ILE A 10 12.06 36.59 15.20
CA ILE A 10 11.50 36.74 13.85
C ILE A 10 10.30 35.77 13.77
N PRO A 11 9.09 36.24 13.45
CA PRO A 11 7.88 35.44 13.48
C PRO A 11 7.78 34.63 12.19
N TYR A 12 7.94 33.32 12.28
CA TYR A 12 7.46 32.46 11.21
C TYR A 12 5.92 32.43 11.27
N PRO A 13 5.21 32.57 10.12
CA PRO A 13 3.78 32.41 10.11
C PRO A 13 3.44 30.97 10.50
N ILE A 14 2.61 30.84 11.55
CA ILE A 14 1.97 29.59 11.94
C ILE A 14 0.98 29.25 10.83
N ILE A 15 1.42 28.48 9.85
CA ILE A 15 0.52 27.76 8.96
C ILE A 15 0.18 26.48 9.70
N GLY A 16 -1.05 26.44 10.24
CA GLY A 16 -1.62 25.26 10.85
C GLY A 16 -1.80 24.15 9.83
N ASP A 17 -0.74 23.38 9.62
CA ASP A 17 -0.78 21.93 9.45
C ASP A 17 0.67 21.41 9.37
N GLY A 18 1.11 20.77 10.46
CA GLY A 18 2.00 19.61 10.40
C GLY A 18 3.41 19.72 9.79
N PHE A 19 3.99 20.89 9.53
CA PHE A 19 5.39 20.97 9.12
C PHE A 19 6.31 21.22 10.32
N ILE A 20 6.70 20.13 10.98
CA ILE A 20 7.85 20.11 11.88
C ILE A 20 9.10 20.32 10.99
N PRO A 21 9.92 21.37 11.21
CA PRO A 21 11.22 21.46 10.56
C PRO A 21 12.00 20.18 10.88
N CYS A 22 12.35 19.40 9.86
CA CYS A 22 13.11 18.17 10.04
C CYS A 22 14.49 18.50 10.64
N GLU A 23 14.58 18.53 11.97
CA GLU A 23 15.84 18.36 12.67
C GLU A 23 16.35 16.95 12.41
N ASN A 24 17.40 16.85 11.59
CA ASN A 24 18.45 15.83 11.63
C ASN A 24 18.04 14.41 11.99
N GLN A 25 17.08 13.82 11.29
CA GLN A 25 16.80 12.41 11.41
C GLN A 25 16.62 11.78 10.04
N ASP A 26 17.47 10.80 9.77
CA ASP A 26 17.62 10.01 8.53
C ASP A 26 16.46 9.01 8.33
N ASP A 27 15.28 9.34 8.86
CA ASP A 27 14.14 8.45 9.00
C ASP A 27 13.49 8.11 7.64
N GLY A 28 13.78 8.93 6.62
CA GLY A 28 13.30 8.71 5.26
C GLY A 28 13.88 7.45 4.60
N GLY A 29 15.04 6.98 5.05
CA GLY A 29 15.68 5.75 4.56
C GLY A 29 14.89 4.50 4.92
N GLU A 30 14.40 4.43 6.16
CA GLU A 30 13.67 3.27 6.69
C GLU A 30 12.34 3.04 5.98
N LEU A 31 11.56 4.12 5.78
CA LEU A 31 10.29 4.03 5.06
C LEU A 31 10.47 3.53 3.62
N THR A 32 11.56 3.95 2.98
CA THR A 32 11.86 3.55 1.59
C THR A 32 12.27 2.09 1.51
N SER A 33 13.10 1.64 2.46
CA SER A 33 13.50 0.24 2.61
C SER A 33 12.27 -0.65 2.87
N PHE A 34 11.38 -0.21 3.76
CA PHE A 34 10.11 -0.89 4.04
C PHE A 34 9.25 -1.06 2.78
N PHE A 35 9.04 0.01 2.01
CA PHE A 35 8.24 -0.08 0.78
C PHE A 35 8.90 -0.92 -0.31
N LEU A 36 10.24 -0.89 -0.43
CA LEU A 36 10.97 -1.78 -1.35
C LEU A 36 10.79 -3.26 -0.98
N SER A 37 10.85 -3.58 0.32
CA SER A 37 10.58 -4.94 0.82
C SER A 37 9.15 -5.40 0.51
N LEU A 38 8.18 -4.50 0.67
CA LEU A 38 6.77 -4.77 0.34
C LEU A 38 6.57 -5.06 -1.15
N LEU A 39 7.31 -4.39 -2.04
CA LEU A 39 7.30 -4.67 -3.47
C LEU A 39 7.84 -6.06 -3.82
N SER A 40 8.85 -6.54 -3.08
CA SER A 40 9.47 -7.86 -3.27
C SER A 40 8.63 -9.03 -2.77
N SER A 41 7.65 -8.79 -1.89
CA SER A 41 6.74 -9.84 -1.43
C SER A 41 5.74 -10.24 -2.55
N SER A 42 6.05 -11.34 -3.23
CA SER A 42 5.16 -12.00 -4.18
C SER A 42 4.03 -12.70 -3.42
N SER A 43 2.80 -12.52 -3.89
CA SER A 43 1.63 -13.24 -3.36
C SER A 43 1.78 -14.72 -3.73
N PRO A 44 1.55 -15.68 -2.81
CA PRO A 44 1.51 -17.08 -3.16
C PRO A 44 0.35 -17.32 -4.14
N GLU A 45 0.65 -17.94 -5.27
CA GLU A 45 -0.37 -18.41 -6.20
C GLU A 45 -1.15 -19.54 -5.54
N THR A 46 -2.43 -19.34 -5.23
CA THR A 46 -3.33 -20.43 -4.88
C THR A 46 -3.65 -21.23 -6.14
N THR A 47 -2.87 -22.28 -6.39
CA THR A 47 -3.26 -23.41 -7.23
C THR A 47 -4.49 -24.06 -6.61
N THR A 48 -5.67 -23.83 -7.21
CA THR A 48 -6.90 -24.52 -6.80
C THR A 48 -6.95 -25.86 -7.52
N THR A 49 -6.26 -26.87 -7.00
CA THR A 49 -6.45 -28.28 -7.37
C THR A 49 -7.78 -28.74 -6.81
N THR A 50 -8.83 -28.75 -7.64
CA THR A 50 -10.08 -29.45 -7.30
C THR A 50 -9.85 -30.95 -7.44
N THR A 51 -9.28 -31.58 -6.41
CA THR A 51 -9.31 -33.03 -6.25
C THR A 51 -10.69 -33.41 -5.70
N THR A 52 -11.60 -33.80 -6.60
CA THR A 52 -12.85 -34.46 -6.20
C THR A 52 -12.53 -35.92 -5.92
N THR A 53 -12.19 -36.24 -4.68
CA THR A 53 -12.05 -37.62 -4.18
C THR A 53 -13.43 -38.28 -4.01
N ASN A 54 -13.48 -39.56 -4.38
CA ASN A 54 -14.66 -40.43 -4.43
C ASN A 54 -15.52 -40.46 -3.15
N SER A 55 -16.83 -40.68 -3.33
CA SER A 55 -17.65 -41.42 -2.36
C SER A 55 -18.39 -42.53 -3.10
N VAL A 56 -17.87 -43.75 -2.96
CA VAL A 56 -18.66 -44.97 -3.09
C VAL A 56 -19.68 -44.94 -1.96
N LEU A 57 -20.97 -44.93 -2.29
CA LEU A 57 -21.99 -45.42 -1.37
C LEU A 57 -22.99 -46.25 -2.17
N SER A 58 -22.93 -47.55 -1.90
CA SER A 58 -23.99 -48.50 -2.20
C SER A 58 -25.26 -48.05 -1.47
N SER A 59 -26.40 -48.11 -2.15
CA SER A 59 -27.72 -48.02 -1.51
C SER A 59 -28.69 -48.83 -2.34
N HIS A 60 -28.89 -50.07 -1.89
CA HIS A 60 -30.05 -50.87 -2.21
C HIS A 60 -31.27 -50.13 -1.66
N SER A 61 -31.94 -49.33 -2.49
CA SER A 61 -33.28 -48.86 -2.16
C SER A 61 -34.25 -49.96 -2.55
N SER A 62 -34.55 -50.78 -1.56
CA SER A 62 -35.81 -51.51 -1.45
C SER A 62 -36.92 -50.60 -1.98
N LEU A 63 -37.57 -51.05 -3.05
CA LEU A 63 -38.82 -50.51 -3.55
C LEU A 63 -39.86 -50.78 -2.46
N SER A 64 -39.93 -49.90 -1.47
CA SER A 64 -41.11 -49.80 -0.62
C SER A 64 -42.23 -49.31 -1.53
N ASP A 65 -43.07 -50.26 -1.89
CA ASP A 65 -44.33 -50.09 -2.59
C ASP A 65 -45.23 -49.19 -1.72
N ASP A 66 -45.03 -47.87 -1.80
CA ASP A 66 -46.03 -46.88 -1.39
C ASP A 66 -47.18 -46.93 -2.43
N THR A 67 -47.83 -48.09 -2.56
CA THR A 67 -49.13 -48.17 -3.20
C THR A 67 -50.08 -47.43 -2.26
N ILE A 68 -50.33 -46.17 -2.59
CA ILE A 68 -51.46 -45.44 -2.04
C ILE A 68 -52.70 -46.27 -2.43
N PRO A 69 -53.47 -46.81 -1.46
CA PRO A 69 -54.61 -47.66 -1.77
C PRO A 69 -55.63 -46.84 -2.56
N GLY A 70 -55.83 -47.17 -3.85
CA GLY A 70 -56.81 -46.54 -4.73
C GLY A 70 -56.27 -45.79 -5.96
N VAL A 71 -54.94 -45.73 -6.19
CA VAL A 71 -54.33 -45.04 -7.35
C VAL A 71 -53.88 -46.06 -8.40
N SER A 72 -54.30 -45.89 -9.66
CA SER A 72 -53.92 -46.81 -10.75
C SER A 72 -52.41 -46.80 -11.01
N GLU A 73 -51.84 -47.92 -11.45
CA GLU A 73 -50.41 -48.05 -11.76
C GLU A 73 -49.94 -46.99 -12.78
N GLU A 74 -50.82 -46.58 -13.71
CA GLU A 74 -50.52 -45.56 -14.72
C GLU A 74 -50.31 -44.18 -14.09
N GLU A 75 -51.11 -43.81 -13.09
CA GLU A 75 -51.02 -42.53 -12.39
C GLU A 75 -49.74 -42.45 -11.55
N GLN A 76 -49.31 -43.57 -10.95
CA GLN A 76 -48.03 -43.67 -10.25
C GLN A 76 -46.84 -43.52 -11.20
N GLN A 77 -46.88 -44.17 -12.37
CA GLN A 77 -45.85 -44.05 -13.40
C GLN A 77 -45.76 -42.63 -13.96
N GLU A 78 -46.90 -41.97 -14.18
CA GLU A 78 -46.93 -40.58 -14.62
C GLU A 78 -46.34 -39.63 -13.57
N ARG A 79 -46.70 -39.81 -12.29
CA ARG A 79 -46.12 -39.04 -11.18
C ARG A 79 -44.59 -39.22 -11.11
N LYS A 80 -44.09 -40.45 -11.31
CA LYS A 80 -42.65 -40.74 -11.37
C LYS A 80 -41.98 -40.04 -12.54
N LYS A 81 -42.58 -40.07 -13.74
CA LYS A 81 -42.08 -39.34 -14.92
C LYS A 81 -41.99 -37.83 -14.65
N ARG A 82 -43.06 -37.22 -14.11
CA ARG A 82 -43.08 -35.80 -13.74
C ARG A 82 -41.99 -35.45 -12.72
N ARG A 83 -41.79 -36.28 -11.69
CA ARG A 83 -40.71 -36.12 -10.70
C ARG A 83 -39.33 -36.20 -11.35
N MET A 84 -39.08 -37.16 -12.25
CA MET A 84 -37.80 -37.28 -12.95
C MET A 84 -37.49 -36.04 -13.79
N ILE A 85 -38.48 -35.51 -14.51
CA ILE A 85 -38.31 -34.30 -15.33
C ILE A 85 -38.03 -33.09 -14.44
N SER A 86 -38.84 -32.86 -13.40
CA SER A 86 -38.66 -31.73 -12.48
C SER A 86 -37.32 -31.80 -11.74
N ASN A 87 -36.90 -32.98 -11.28
CA ASN A 87 -35.63 -33.15 -10.56
C ASN A 87 -34.43 -33.01 -11.50
N ARG A 88 -34.55 -33.47 -12.75
CA ARG A 88 -33.56 -33.20 -13.79
C ARG A 88 -33.40 -31.71 -14.03
N GLU A 89 -34.51 -30.98 -14.12
CA GLU A 89 -34.49 -29.54 -14.32
C GLU A 89 -33.95 -28.79 -13.10
N SER A 90 -34.34 -29.16 -11.89
CA SER A 90 -33.86 -28.54 -10.65
C SER A 90 -32.35 -28.78 -10.45
N ALA A 91 -31.86 -29.98 -10.74
CA ALA A 91 -30.43 -30.30 -10.74
C ALA A 91 -29.67 -29.45 -11.77
N ARG A 92 -30.21 -29.30 -12.99
CA ARG A 92 -29.63 -28.42 -14.02
C ARG A 92 -29.57 -26.97 -13.54
N ARG A 93 -30.68 -26.42 -13.03
CA ARG A 93 -30.74 -25.05 -12.49
C ARG A 93 -29.76 -24.86 -11.32
N SER A 94 -29.64 -25.84 -10.44
CA SER A 94 -28.69 -25.82 -9.32
C SER A 94 -27.24 -25.76 -9.81
N ARG A 95 -26.87 -26.62 -10.76
CA ARG A 95 -25.54 -26.62 -11.40
C ARG A 95 -25.26 -25.28 -12.08
N MET A 96 -26.21 -24.74 -12.83
CA MET A 96 -26.07 -23.43 -13.49
C MET A 96 -25.84 -22.29 -12.49
N ARG A 97 -26.59 -22.25 -11.38
CA ARG A 97 -26.40 -21.24 -10.33
C ARG A 97 -25.01 -21.33 -9.69
N LYS A 98 -24.55 -22.55 -9.36
CA LYS A 98 -23.20 -22.76 -8.82
C LYS A 98 -22.11 -22.35 -9.82
N GLN A 99 -22.28 -22.70 -11.10
CA GLN A 99 -21.35 -22.32 -12.15
C GLN A 99 -21.23 -20.80 -12.27
N LYS A 100 -22.37 -20.09 -12.31
CA LYS A 100 -22.40 -18.63 -12.34
C LYS A 100 -21.70 -18.02 -11.12
N HIS A 101 -21.96 -18.54 -9.92
CA HIS A 101 -21.31 -18.05 -8.72
C HIS A 101 -19.78 -18.23 -8.75
N LEU A 102 -19.28 -19.37 -9.25
CA LEU A 102 -17.85 -19.60 -9.42
C LEU A 102 -17.23 -18.65 -10.46
N GLU A 103 -17.95 -18.34 -11.53
CA GLU A 103 -17.52 -17.37 -12.53
C GLU A 103 -17.46 -15.95 -11.94
N ASP A 104 -18.50 -15.53 -11.21
CA ASP A 104 -18.53 -14.25 -10.51
C ASP A 104 -17.35 -14.11 -9.54
N LEU A 105 -17.03 -15.15 -8.76
CA LEU A 105 -15.88 -15.17 -7.86
C LEU A 105 -14.55 -15.07 -8.62
N ARG A 106 -14.41 -15.74 -9.78
CA ARG A 106 -13.21 -15.63 -10.62
C ARG A 106 -13.04 -14.22 -11.17
N VAL A 107 -14.11 -13.58 -11.60
CA VAL A 107 -14.10 -12.18 -12.06
C VAL A 107 -13.65 -11.26 -10.93
N GLN A 108 -14.20 -11.41 -9.73
CA GLN A 108 -13.80 -10.63 -8.56
C GLN A 108 -12.33 -10.84 -8.21
N LEU A 109 -11.84 -12.08 -8.18
CA LEU A 109 -10.44 -12.39 -7.92
C LEU A 109 -9.51 -11.74 -8.97
N ASN A 110 -9.87 -11.82 -10.24
CA ASN A 110 -9.09 -11.19 -11.31
C ASN A 110 -9.08 -9.67 -11.20
N LYS A 111 -10.22 -9.06 -10.85
CA LYS A 111 -10.32 -7.62 -10.57
C LYS A 111 -9.40 -7.22 -9.41
N MET A 112 -9.48 -7.91 -8.27
CA MET A 112 -8.62 -7.63 -7.11
C MET A 112 -7.13 -7.83 -7.44
N LYS A 113 -6.79 -8.86 -8.23
CA LYS A 113 -5.42 -9.07 -8.71
C LYS A 113 -4.93 -7.93 -9.60
N PHE A 114 -5.79 -7.41 -10.48
CA PHE A 114 -5.47 -6.27 -11.32
C PHE A 114 -5.24 -5.01 -10.47
N GLU A 115 -6.19 -4.69 -9.59
CA GLU A 115 -6.11 -3.54 -8.68
C GLU A 115 -4.87 -3.63 -7.79
N ASN A 116 -4.53 -4.82 -7.26
CA ASN A 116 -3.31 -5.01 -6.48
C ASN A 116 -2.05 -4.71 -7.29
N ARG A 117 -1.95 -5.19 -8.54
CA ARG A 117 -0.82 -4.88 -9.43
C ARG A 117 -0.73 -3.39 -9.74
N GLU A 118 -1.87 -2.74 -9.99
CA GLU A 118 -1.92 -1.30 -10.23
C GLU A 118 -1.44 -0.51 -9.00
N MET A 119 -1.91 -0.87 -7.82
CA MET A 119 -1.48 -0.24 -6.56
C MET A 119 0.01 -0.47 -6.29
N LYS A 120 0.54 -1.67 -6.56
CA LYS A 120 1.98 -1.94 -6.49
C LYS A 120 2.79 -1.09 -7.47
N HIS A 121 2.30 -0.92 -8.70
CA HIS A 121 2.95 -0.06 -9.68
C HIS A 121 2.97 1.40 -9.22
N ARG A 122 1.84 1.93 -8.76
CA ARG A 122 1.75 3.30 -8.22
C ARG A 122 2.69 3.51 -7.04
N LEU A 123 2.74 2.55 -6.12
CA LEU A 123 3.66 2.58 -4.99
C LEU A 123 5.13 2.61 -5.46
N SER A 124 5.49 1.79 -6.45
CA SER A 124 6.83 1.78 -7.06
C SER A 124 7.24 3.16 -7.57
N CYS A 125 6.35 3.82 -8.33
CA CYS A 125 6.61 5.16 -8.84
C CYS A 125 6.83 6.18 -7.72
N VAL A 126 6.02 6.14 -6.65
CA VAL A 126 6.17 7.04 -5.50
C VAL A 126 7.50 6.80 -4.78
N VAL A 127 7.87 5.53 -4.56
CA VAL A 127 9.15 5.16 -3.94
C VAL A 127 10.33 5.69 -4.76
N GLN A 128 10.30 5.50 -6.08
CA GLN A 128 11.34 6.01 -6.98
C GLN A 128 11.43 7.54 -6.92
N ASN A 129 10.31 8.26 -7.02
CA ASN A 129 10.29 9.72 -6.94
C ASN A 129 10.84 10.22 -5.61
N THR A 130 10.49 9.56 -4.50
CA THR A 130 11.00 9.92 -3.18
C THR A 130 12.52 9.74 -3.09
N GLN A 131 13.08 8.70 -3.72
CA GLN A 131 14.54 8.53 -3.81
C GLN A 131 15.20 9.64 -4.64
N LEU A 132 14.57 10.06 -5.75
CA LEU A 132 15.07 11.18 -6.55
C LEU A 132 15.10 12.47 -5.71
N PHE A 133 13.98 12.81 -5.06
CA PHE A 133 13.89 14.02 -4.24
C PHE A 133 14.86 14.01 -3.06
N ARG A 134 15.10 12.86 -2.42
CA ARG A 134 16.12 12.74 -1.38
C ARG A 134 17.51 13.07 -1.92
N ARG A 135 17.90 12.48 -3.04
CA ARG A 135 19.21 12.75 -3.65
C ARG A 135 19.39 14.23 -3.98
N ASP A 136 18.35 14.85 -4.54
CA ASP A 136 18.39 16.28 -4.86
C ASP A 136 18.47 17.14 -3.60
N ASN A 137 17.76 16.76 -2.53
CA ASN A 137 17.84 17.42 -1.23
C ASN A 137 19.24 17.31 -0.62
N ASP A 138 19.85 16.13 -0.64
CA ASP A 138 21.21 15.89 -0.13
C ASP A 138 22.24 16.71 -0.89
N LYS A 139 22.07 16.82 -2.21
CA LYS A 139 22.90 17.68 -3.06
C LYS A 139 22.78 19.16 -2.65
N LEU A 140 21.56 19.66 -2.50
CA LEU A 140 21.32 21.05 -2.09
C LEU A 140 21.87 21.33 -0.69
N ARG A 141 21.72 20.38 0.24
CA ARG A 141 22.29 20.47 1.59
C ARG A 141 23.81 20.57 1.52
N PHE A 142 24.45 19.70 0.75
CA PHE A 142 25.91 19.71 0.56
C PHE A 142 26.40 21.05 -0.02
N GLU A 143 25.73 21.57 -1.06
CA GLU A 143 26.06 22.87 -1.64
C GLU A 143 25.89 24.00 -0.60
N SER A 144 24.80 23.99 0.16
CA SER A 144 24.55 24.95 1.24
C SER A 144 25.65 24.89 2.32
N GLU A 145 26.12 23.69 2.69
CA GLU A 145 27.21 23.54 3.65
C GLU A 145 28.54 24.12 3.13
N ILE A 146 28.85 23.91 1.84
CA ILE A 146 30.03 24.50 1.21
C ILE A 146 29.96 26.02 1.26
N LEU A 147 28.81 26.59 0.87
CA LEU A 147 28.61 28.04 0.87
C LEU A 147 28.74 28.60 2.29
N ARG A 148 28.14 27.95 3.28
CA ARG A 148 28.25 28.32 4.69
C ARG A 148 29.70 28.32 5.16
N ARG A 149 30.47 27.26 4.88
CA ARG A 149 31.90 27.18 5.25
C ARG A 149 32.72 28.29 4.61
N ARG A 150 32.48 28.58 3.32
CA ARG A 150 33.16 29.67 2.61
C ARG A 150 32.85 31.03 3.23
N LEU A 151 31.59 31.28 3.58
CA LEU A 151 31.17 32.51 4.23
C LEU A 151 31.85 32.67 5.59
N THR A 152 31.81 31.64 6.44
CA THR A 152 32.49 31.65 7.75
C THR A 152 33.97 31.94 7.59
N HIS A 153 34.66 31.26 6.67
CA HIS A 153 36.08 31.49 6.40
C HIS A 153 36.38 32.94 6.01
N ILE A 154 35.55 33.56 5.16
CA ILE A 154 35.70 34.98 4.79
C ILE A 154 35.46 35.87 6.01
N CYS A 155 34.41 35.61 6.79
CA CYS A 155 34.12 36.35 8.02
C CYS A 155 35.28 36.29 9.02
N ASP A 156 35.89 35.12 9.20
CA ASP A 156 37.03 34.93 10.09
C ASP A 156 38.25 35.73 9.62
N ILE A 157 38.56 35.70 8.32
CA ILE A 157 39.64 36.51 7.73
C ILE A 157 39.40 38.01 7.98
N LEU A 158 38.18 38.49 7.75
CA LEU A 158 37.82 39.89 7.95
C LEU A 158 37.92 40.29 9.42
N TYR A 159 37.48 39.42 10.32
CA TYR A 159 37.55 39.63 11.76
C TYR A 159 39.01 39.72 12.23
N LEU A 160 39.85 38.77 11.82
CA LEU A 160 41.29 38.78 12.13
C LEU A 160 41.98 40.05 11.61
N ARG A 161 41.69 40.46 10.37
CA ARG A 161 42.24 41.69 9.79
C ARG A 161 41.81 42.94 10.55
N LYS A 162 40.56 42.99 11.03
CA LYS A 162 40.05 44.08 11.88
C LYS A 162 40.83 44.15 13.20
N LEU A 163 41.06 43.01 13.86
CA LEU A 163 41.83 42.94 15.10
C LEU A 163 43.29 43.38 14.90
N GLN A 164 43.95 42.95 13.82
CA GLN A 164 45.31 43.38 13.50
C GLN A 164 45.41 44.90 13.30
N ARG A 165 44.43 45.51 12.63
CA ARG A 165 44.38 46.97 12.45
C ARG A 165 44.26 47.70 13.78
N ILE A 166 43.37 47.24 14.67
CA ILE A 166 43.18 47.86 15.99
C ILE A 166 44.46 47.76 16.82
N SER A 167 45.11 46.60 16.82
CA SER A 167 46.39 46.39 17.52
C SER A 167 47.50 47.31 16.98
N SER A 168 47.59 47.47 15.65
CA SER A 168 48.58 48.36 15.02
C SER A 168 48.33 49.86 15.26
N MET A 169 47.11 50.27 15.59
CA MET A 169 46.77 51.66 15.93
C MET A 169 47.03 52.00 17.40
N ASN A 170 47.22 51.00 18.25
CA ASN A 170 47.49 51.16 19.69
C ASN A 170 48.98 50.90 20.05
N GLY A 171 49.89 51.04 19.09
CA GLY A 171 51.34 50.95 19.33
C GLY A 171 51.82 52.02 20.32
N PRO A 172 52.93 51.79 21.06
CA PRO A 172 53.30 52.60 22.21
C PRO A 172 53.49 54.07 21.81
N VAL A 173 52.76 54.94 22.50
CA VAL A 173 52.97 56.39 22.50
C VAL A 173 54.30 56.63 23.23
N ASN A 174 55.37 56.92 22.48
CA ASN A 174 56.61 57.48 23.04
C ASN A 174 56.38 58.92 23.51
#